data_AF-D8QW00-F1
#
_entry.id   AF-D8QW00-F1
#
_cell.length_a   1.000
_cell.length_b   1.000
_cell.length_c   1.000
_cell.angle_alpha   90.00
_cell.angle_beta   90.00
_cell.angle_gamma   90.00
#
_symmetry.space_group_name_H-M   'P 1'
#
loop_
_entity.id
_entity.type
_entity.pdbx_description
1 polymer ?
#
loop_
_entity_poly.entity_id
_entity_poly.type
_entity_poly.pdbx_seq_one_letter_code
_entity_poly.pdbx_strand_id
1 'polypeptide(L)' 'MIEKENNFAQPGAMFRSWPADRQDLKPLSQLVIVVDALSDPRVTHEIRSIWLSYWSQADRMLGQKIATKFNVKANM' A
#
# COMPACT_ATOMS: atom_id res chain seq x y z
N MET A 1 -3.91 20.25 -19.25
CA MET A 1 -4.68 19.61 -18.16
C MET A 1 -5.27 18.32 -18.69
N ILE A 2 -5.14 17.20 -17.97
CA ILE A 2 -5.73 15.92 -18.38
C ILE A 2 -7.07 15.79 -17.66
N GLU A 3 -8.18 15.83 -18.39
CA GLU A 3 -9.53 15.96 -17.79
C GLU A 3 -10.05 14.67 -17.12
N LYS A 4 -9.49 13.51 -17.47
CA LYS A 4 -9.94 12.20 -16.99
C LYS A 4 -8.84 11.46 -16.23
N GLU A 5 -8.21 12.16 -15.29
CA GLU A 5 -7.24 11.54 -14.40
C GLU A 5 -7.93 10.48 -13.53
N ASN A 6 -7.47 9.24 -13.63
CA ASN A 6 -8.01 8.11 -12.88
C ASN A 6 -6.85 7.25 -12.36
N ASN A 7 -6.20 7.78 -11.32
CA ASN A 7 -4.96 7.23 -10.80
C ASN A 7 -5.14 5.91 -10.04
N PHE A 8 -6.37 5.54 -9.68
CA PHE A 8 -6.62 4.47 -8.70
C PHE A 8 -7.30 3.23 -9.29
N ALA A 9 -8.07 3.37 -10.37
CA ALA A 9 -8.82 2.24 -10.93
C ALA A 9 -7.92 1.13 -11.50
N GLN A 10 -6.89 1.50 -12.28
CA GLN A 10 -5.98 0.51 -12.86
C GLN A 10 -5.12 -0.19 -11.79
N PRO A 11 -4.50 0.52 -10.83
CA PRO A 11 -3.79 -0.14 -9.72
C PRO A 11 -4.68 -1.08 -8.90
N GLY A 12 -5.92 -0.68 -8.62
CA GLY A 12 -6.88 -1.55 -7.92
C GLY A 12 -7.26 -2.80 -8.70
N ALA A 13 -7.43 -2.69 -10.02
CA ALA A 13 -7.65 -3.86 -10.88
C ALA A 13 -6.43 -4.78 -10.94
N MET A 14 -5.22 -4.20 -11.01
CA MET A 14 -3.96 -4.95 -10.99
C MET A 14 -3.77 -5.71 -9.68
N PHE A 15 -4.03 -5.08 -8.53
CA PHE A 15 -3.92 -5.76 -7.24
C PHE A 15 -4.87 -6.97 -7.15
N ARG A 16 -6.11 -6.81 -7.59
CA ARG A 16 -7.12 -7.89 -7.57
C ARG A 16 -6.80 -9.05 -8.53
N SER A 17 -6.02 -8.81 -9.57
CA SER A 17 -5.59 -9.86 -10.51
C SER A 17 -4.36 -10.63 -10.05
N TRP A 18 -3.66 -10.17 -9.00
CA TRP A 18 -2.50 -10.88 -8.48
C TRP A 18 -2.93 -12.22 -7.85
N PRO A 19 -2.10 -13.27 -7.95
CA PRO A 19 -2.35 -14.48 -7.18
C PRO A 19 -2.22 -14.20 -5.67
N ALA A 20 -2.91 -15.00 -4.85
CA ALA A 20 -3.08 -14.73 -3.42
C ALA A 20 -1.75 -14.59 -2.65
N ASP A 21 -0.73 -15.35 -3.05
CA ASP A 21 0.62 -15.29 -2.46
C ASP A 21 1.29 -13.91 -2.61
N ARG A 22 1.01 -13.19 -3.71
CA ARG A 22 1.49 -11.82 -3.96
C ARG A 22 0.63 -10.76 -3.29
N GLN A 23 -0.65 -11.05 -3.05
CA GLN A 23 -1.56 -10.17 -2.31
C GLN A 23 -1.33 -10.21 -0.79
N ASP A 24 -0.51 -11.14 -0.30
CA ASP A 24 -0.20 -11.29 1.13
C ASP A 24 1.11 -10.61 1.53
N LEU A 25 1.26 -10.35 2.83
CA LEU A 25 2.47 -9.82 3.45
C LEU A 25 3.50 -10.93 3.72
N LYS A 26 3.83 -11.71 2.69
CA LYS A 26 4.88 -12.74 2.78
C LYS A 26 6.26 -12.12 2.56
N PRO A 27 7.34 -12.68 3.13
CA PRO A 27 8.69 -12.24 2.83
C PRO A 27 8.93 -12.17 1.32
N LEU A 28 9.55 -11.09 0.85
CA LEU A 28 9.79 -10.80 -0.57
C LEU A 28 8.53 -10.54 -1.42
N SER A 29 7.34 -10.43 -0.83
CA SER A 29 6.15 -10.00 -1.57
C SER A 29 6.23 -8.51 -1.93
N GLN A 30 5.48 -8.14 -2.98
CA GLN A 30 5.44 -6.75 -3.45
C GLN A 30 4.96 -5.79 -2.36
N LEU A 31 4.08 -6.24 -1.46
CA LEU A 31 3.57 -5.43 -0.36
C LEU A 31 4.61 -5.20 0.74
N VAL A 32 5.46 -6.18 1.02
CA VAL A 32 6.55 -6.02 2.02
C VAL A 32 7.57 -4.99 1.56
N ILE A 33 7.92 -4.98 0.27
CA ILE A 33 8.82 -3.98 -0.31
C ILE A 33 8.27 -2.56 -0.12
N VAL A 34 6.97 -2.35 -0.38
CA VAL A 34 6.32 -1.05 -0.17
C VAL A 34 6.31 -0.66 1.30
N VAL A 35 5.98 -1.60 2.20
CA VAL A 35 5.98 -1.35 3.64
C VAL A 35 7.37 -0.98 4.14
N ASP A 36 8.41 -1.67 3.70
CA ASP A 36 9.78 -1.40 4.14
C ASP A 36 10.28 -0.04 3.63
N ALA A 37 9.99 0.30 2.37
CA ALA A 37 10.30 1.63 1.84
C ALA A 37 9.60 2.75 2.63
N LEU A 38 8.33 2.57 2.97
CA LEU A 38 7.56 3.54 3.77
C LEU A 38 7.87 3.50 5.28
N SER A 39 8.63 2.49 5.73
CA SER A 39 9.16 2.39 7.10
C SER A 39 10.51 3.10 7.25
N ASP A 40 11.12 3.58 6.17
CA ASP A 40 12.39 4.30 6.23
C ASP A 40 12.25 5.53 7.15
N PRO A 41 13.23 5.79 8.05
CA PRO A 41 13.16 6.89 9.01
C PRO A 41 13.07 8.28 8.36
N ARG A 42 13.46 8.40 7.08
CA ARG A 42 13.34 9.65 6.31
C ARG A 42 11.92 9.89 5.80
N VAL A 43 11.06 8.87 5.80
CA VAL A 43 9.65 9.01 5.42
C VAL A 43 8.86 9.49 6.62
N THR A 44 8.40 10.74 6.53
CA THR A 44 7.58 11.35 7.58
C THR A 44 6.24 10.63 7.74
N HIS A 45 5.62 10.79 8.91
CA HIS A 45 4.28 10.26 9.16
C HIS A 45 3.25 10.78 8.15
N GLU A 46 3.38 12.05 7.74
CA GLU A 46 2.49 12.66 6.75
C GLU A 46 2.62 11.99 5.37
N ILE A 47 3.85 11.82 4.87
CA ILE A 47 4.09 11.14 3.59
C ILE A 47 3.53 9.72 3.65
N ARG A 48 3.78 8.99 4.76
CA ARG A 48 3.24 7.64 4.96
C ARG A 48 1.72 7.61 4.93
N SER A 49 1.06 8.59 5.55
CA SER A 49 -0.39 8.72 5.58
C SER A 49 -0.98 8.97 4.19
N ILE A 50 -0.36 9.83 3.38
CA ILE A 50 -0.76 10.10 2.00
C ILE A 50 -0.69 8.83 1.15
N TRP A 51 0.43 8.11 1.21
CA TRP A 51 0.58 6.85 0.48
C TRP A 51 -0.45 5.81 0.91
N LEU A 52 -0.71 5.69 2.22
CA LEU A 52 -1.73 4.76 2.72
C LEU A 52 -3.13 5.12 2.22
N SER A 53 -3.44 6.41 2.13
CA SER A 53 -4.69 6.90 1.54
C SER A 53 -4.80 6.51 0.06
N TYR A 54 -3.76 6.71 -0.74
CA TYR A 54 -3.75 6.33 -2.17
C TYR A 54 -3.93 4.83 -2.39
N TRP A 55 -3.26 3.99 -1.60
CA TRP A 55 -3.43 2.54 -1.69
C TRP A 55 -4.85 2.10 -1.30
N SER A 56 -5.47 2.78 -0.31
CA SER A 56 -6.85 2.53 0.10
C SER A 56 -7.87 2.97 -0.96
N GLN A 57 -7.58 4.05 -1.69
CA GLN A 57 -8.37 4.51 -2.84
C GLN A 57 -8.27 3.54 -4.03
N ALA A 58 -7.12 2.88 -4.21
CA ALA A 58 -6.96 1.85 -5.23
C ALA A 58 -7.71 0.56 -4.87
N ASP A 59 -7.56 0.06 -3.64
CA ASP A 59 -8.31 -1.09 -3.12
C ASP A 59 -8.34 -1.08 -1.58
N ARG A 60 -9.52 -1.30 -0.98
CA ARG A 60 -9.70 -1.25 0.48
C ARG A 60 -8.90 -2.34 1.21
N MET A 61 -8.85 -3.56 0.66
CA MET A 61 -8.12 -4.67 1.28
C MET A 61 -6.61 -4.43 1.20
N LEU A 62 -6.13 -3.88 0.09
CA LEU A 62 -4.73 -3.47 -0.07
C LEU A 62 -4.31 -2.46 1.01
N GLY A 63 -5.07 -1.37 1.16
CA GLY A 63 -4.81 -0.36 2.18
C GLY A 63 -4.81 -0.94 3.59
N GLN A 64 -5.77 -1.82 3.90
CA GLN A 64 -5.87 -2.46 5.21
C GLN A 64 -4.66 -3.37 5.51
N LYS A 65 -4.23 -4.21 4.56
CA LYS A 65 -3.06 -5.08 4.73
C LYS A 65 -1.81 -4.25 5.05
N ILE A 66 -1.57 -3.19 4.29
CA ILE A 66 -0.43 -2.29 4.51
C ILE A 66 -0.53 -1.59 5.88
N ALA A 67 -1.70 -1.05 6.24
CA ALA A 67 -1.93 -0.38 7.52
C ALA A 67 -1.65 -1.28 8.74
N THR A 68 -2.13 -2.53 8.70
CA THR A 68 -1.92 -3.49 9.78
C THR A 68 -0.44 -3.69 10.10
N LYS A 69 0.43 -3.70 9.08
CA LYS A 69 1.87 -3.90 9.29
C LYS A 69 2.54 -2.69 9.96
N PHE A 70 2.10 -1.47 9.64
CA PHE A 70 2.59 -0.28 10.36
C PHE A 70 2.12 -0.25 11.81
N ASN A 71 0.89 -0.66 12.09
CA ASN A 71 0.35 -0.69 13.45
C ASN A 71 1.05 -1.75 14.33
N VAL A 72 1.47 -2.87 13.74
CA VAL A 72 2.27 -3.91 14.41
C VAL A 72 3.70 -3.41 14.70
N LYS A 73 4.32 -2.62 13.81
CA LYS A 73 5.65 -2.01 14.06
C LYS A 73 5.61 -0.87 15.09
N ALA A 74 4.47 -0.18 15.24
CA ALA A 74 4.34 0.91 16.22
C ALA A 74 4.16 0.41 17.68
N ASN A 75 3.75 -0.85 17.85
CA ASN A 75 3.49 -1.47 19.15
C ASN A 75 4.60 -2.45 19.60
N MET A 76 5.74 -2.48 18.91
CA MET A 76 6.97 -3.18 19.30
C MET A 76 8.06 -2.16 19.58
#